data_AF-A0A5B8VH12-F1
#
_entry.id   AF-A0A5B8VH12-F1
#
_cell.length_a   1.000
_cell.length_b   1.000
_cell.length_c   1.000
_cell.angle_alpha   90.00
_cell.angle_beta   90.00
_cell.angle_gamma   90.00
#
_symmetry.space_group_name_H-M   'P 1'
#
loop_
_entity.id
_entity.type
_entity.pdbx_description
1 polymer ?
#
loop_
_entity_poly.entity_id
_entity_poly.type
_entity_poly.pdbx_seq_one_letter_code
_entity_poly.pdbx_strand_id
1 'polypeptide(L)'
;MFKKNLRIAFRNFNKNKASAIINIIGLAVGISASLIIFLIVRYDFSFDHWQPENKQIYRVYTQIGIEGVNNGINLLAPQAIRQKVTGVSQVAHICDAGIFNYAKIKDGGSEAVVSKWDDLVLWIRTFKAARANPVESLKNE
;
A
#
# COMPACT_ATOMS: atom_id res chain seq x y z
N MET A 1 -38.19 20.35 32.49
CA MET A 1 -37.06 20.21 33.45
C MET A 1 -35.67 20.27 32.79
N PHE A 2 -35.47 19.70 31.60
CA PHE A 2 -34.20 19.73 30.84
C PHE A 2 -33.59 21.13 30.61
N LYS A 3 -34.41 22.11 30.20
CA LYS A 3 -33.97 23.52 30.04
C LYS A 3 -33.39 24.13 31.32
N LYS A 4 -33.90 23.76 32.49
CA LYS A 4 -33.42 24.30 33.78
C LYS A 4 -32.06 23.71 34.13
N ASN A 5 -31.88 22.40 33.93
CA ASN A 5 -30.62 21.72 34.21
C ASN A 5 -29.50 22.16 33.26
N LEU A 6 -29.79 22.35 31.97
CA LEU A 6 -28.85 22.96 31.02
C LEU A 6 -28.41 24.37 31.45
N ARG A 7 -29.36 25.20 31.88
CA ARG A 7 -29.06 26.57 32.35
C ARG A 7 -28.19 26.57 33.61
N ILE A 8 -28.41 25.62 34.52
CA ILE A 8 -27.61 25.45 35.74
C ILE A 8 -26.20 24.95 35.40
N ALA A 9 -26.08 23.96 34.51
CA ALA A 9 -24.80 23.42 34.06
C ALA A 9 -23.92 24.50 33.40
N PHE A 10 -24.47 25.30 32.47
CA PHE A 10 -23.74 26.41 31.85
C PHE A 10 -23.25 27.45 32.87
N ARG A 11 -24.06 27.75 33.89
CA ARG A 11 -23.67 28.70 34.94
C ARG A 11 -22.57 28.15 35.83
N ASN A 12 -22.55 26.83 36.05
CA ASN A 12 -21.49 26.14 36.80
C ASN A 12 -20.19 26.06 36.01
N PHE A 13 -20.26 25.79 34.70
CA PHE A 13 -19.12 25.83 33.79
C PHE A 13 -18.44 27.20 33.77
N ASN A 14 -19.22 28.28 33.80
CA ASN A 14 -18.69 29.63 33.79
C ASN A 14 -18.08 30.07 35.15
N LYS A 15 -18.42 29.39 36.26
CA LYS A 15 -17.80 29.63 37.58
C LYS A 15 -16.46 28.92 37.71
N ASN A 16 -16.34 27.69 37.21
CA ASN A 16 -15.13 26.85 37.34
C ASN A 16 -14.40 26.69 35.99
N LYS A 17 -14.05 27.82 35.35
CA LYS A 17 -13.54 27.86 33.97
C LYS A 17 -12.25 27.07 33.76
N ALA A 18 -11.28 27.19 34.67
CA ALA A 18 -9.98 26.53 34.51
C ALA A 18 -10.11 25.00 34.49
N SER A 19 -10.77 24.43 35.51
CA SER A 19 -10.98 22.97 35.59
C SER A 19 -11.90 22.45 34.48
N ALA A 20 -12.91 23.23 34.09
CA ALA A 20 -13.78 22.88 32.96
C ALA A 20 -13.02 22.78 31.64
N ILE A 21 -12.14 23.75 31.35
CA ILE A 21 -11.34 23.78 30.13
C ILE A 21 -10.42 22.55 30.07
N ILE A 22 -9.70 22.25 31.16
CA ILE A 22 -8.80 21.09 31.22
C ILE A 22 -9.58 19.79 30.98
N ASN A 23 -10.73 19.62 31.63
CA ASN A 23 -11.55 18.41 31.47
C ASN A 23 -12.11 18.27 30.04
N ILE A 24 -12.56 19.38 29.42
CA ILE A 24 -13.09 19.36 28.06
C ILE A 24 -11.99 19.06 27.05
N ILE A 25 -10.80 19.67 27.21
CA ILE A 25 -9.66 19.42 26.32
C ILE A 25 -9.19 17.97 26.45
N GLY A 26 -9.03 17.46 27.68
CA GLY A 26 -8.61 16.07 27.91
C GLY A 26 -9.60 15.08 27.28
N LEU A 27 -10.90 15.32 27.45
CA LEU A 27 -11.94 14.50 26.84
C LEU A 27 -11.90 14.60 25.30
N ALA A 28 -11.78 15.81 24.75
CA ALA A 28 -11.74 16.04 23.30
C ALA A 28 -10.53 15.35 22.66
N VAL A 29 -9.35 15.44 23.27
CA VAL A 29 -8.13 14.78 22.80
C VAL A 29 -8.29 13.26 22.88
N GLY A 30 -8.83 12.74 23.99
CA GLY A 30 -9.06 11.29 24.15
C GLY A 30 -10.02 10.73 23.10
N ILE A 31 -11.17 11.40 22.89
CA ILE A 31 -12.13 11.02 21.84
C ILE A 31 -11.50 11.11 20.46
N SER A 32 -10.75 12.18 20.16
CA SER A 32 -10.10 12.35 18.85
C SER A 32 -9.07 11.27 18.58
N ALA A 33 -8.21 10.96 19.56
CA ALA A 33 -7.23 9.88 19.44
C ALA A 33 -7.90 8.52 19.22
N SER A 34 -8.97 8.23 19.97
CA SER A 34 -9.72 6.97 19.81
C SER A 34 -10.36 6.84 18.42
N LEU A 35 -10.88 7.95 17.86
CA LEU A 35 -11.47 7.99 16.52
C LEU A 35 -10.41 7.77 15.42
N ILE A 36 -9.24 8.37 15.58
CA ILE A 36 -8.12 8.18 14.63
C ILE A 36 -7.71 6.70 14.61
N ILE A 37 -7.50 6.09 15.78
CA ILE A 37 -7.14 4.68 15.89
C ILE A 37 -8.23 3.80 15.28
N PHE A 38 -9.50 4.06 15.61
CA PHE A 38 -10.63 3.33 15.03
C PHE A 38 -10.67 3.43 13.50
N LEU A 39 -10.39 4.61 12.94
CA LEU A 39 -10.40 4.82 11.50
C LEU A 39 -9.27 4.05 10.81
N ILE A 40 -8.08 4.03 11.41
CA ILE A 40 -6.92 3.25 10.90
C ILE A 40 -7.26 1.77 10.91
N VAL A 41 -7.73 1.24 12.05
CA VAL A 41 -8.11 -0.17 12.15
C VAL A 41 -9.19 -0.50 11.13
N ARG A 42 -10.24 0.31 11.03
CA ARG A 42 -11.29 0.10 10.03
C ARG A 42 -10.74 0.12 8.61
N TYR A 43 -9.78 0.99 8.30
CA TYR A 43 -9.13 1.05 6.99
C TYR A 43 -8.33 -0.23 6.70
N ASP A 44 -7.52 -0.69 7.67
CA ASP A 44 -6.73 -1.91 7.55
C ASP A 44 -7.61 -3.16 7.34
N PHE A 45 -8.67 -3.32 8.14
CA PHE A 45 -9.62 -4.43 7.96
C PHE A 45 -10.44 -4.32 6.68
N SER A 46 -10.64 -3.10 6.16
CA SER A 46 -11.36 -2.92 4.91
C SER A 46 -10.54 -3.41 3.73
N PHE A 47 -9.21 -3.25 3.72
CA PHE A 47 -8.34 -3.59 2.58
C PHE A 47 -8.57 -4.99 2.01
N ASP A 48 -8.74 -5.99 2.87
CA ASP A 48 -8.93 -7.39 2.46
C ASP A 48 -10.31 -7.67 1.83
N HIS A 49 -11.23 -6.71 1.88
CA HIS A 49 -12.61 -6.86 1.43
C HIS A 49 -12.95 -6.11 0.13
N TRP A 50 -12.03 -5.32 -0.44
CA TRP A 50 -12.33 -4.54 -1.66
C TRP A 50 -12.26 -5.37 -2.96
N GLN A 51 -11.65 -6.55 -2.93
CA GLN A 51 -11.53 -7.41 -4.10
C GLN A 51 -12.70 -8.40 -4.14
N PRO A 52 -13.64 -8.27 -5.12
CA PRO A 52 -14.61 -9.32 -5.37
C PRO A 52 -13.86 -10.63 -5.65
N GLU A 53 -14.32 -11.74 -5.06
CA GLU A 53 -13.68 -13.06 -5.17
C GLU A 53 -12.31 -13.20 -4.48
N ASN A 54 -12.08 -12.51 -3.36
CA ASN A 54 -10.81 -12.61 -2.60
C ASN A 54 -10.35 -14.05 -2.27
N LYS A 55 -11.27 -15.02 -2.16
CA LYS A 55 -10.96 -16.45 -1.92
C LYS A 55 -10.34 -17.16 -3.13
N GLN A 56 -10.44 -16.59 -4.32
CA GLN A 56 -9.93 -17.17 -5.57
C GLN A 56 -8.63 -16.50 -6.05
N ILE A 57 -8.13 -15.52 -5.29
CA ILE A 57 -6.88 -14.81 -5.62
C ILE A 57 -5.73 -15.52 -4.93
N TYR A 58 -4.81 -16.07 -5.72
CA TYR A 58 -3.61 -16.76 -5.23
C TYR A 58 -2.35 -16.02 -5.63
N ARG A 59 -1.35 -16.00 -4.73
CA ARG A 59 -0.01 -15.47 -5.01
C ARG A 59 0.94 -16.62 -5.32
N VAL A 60 1.66 -16.50 -6.43
CA VAL A 60 2.67 -17.48 -6.86
C VAL A 60 4.02 -17.08 -6.29
N TYR A 61 4.76 -18.06 -5.77
CA TYR A 61 6.09 -17.88 -5.19
C TYR A 61 7.09 -18.80 -5.88
N THR A 62 8.37 -18.42 -5.88
CA THR A 62 9.46 -19.28 -6.36
C THR A 62 10.10 -19.98 -5.18
N GLN A 63 10.11 -21.31 -5.17
CA GLN A 63 10.85 -22.09 -4.16
C GLN A 63 12.33 -22.15 -4.55
N ILE A 64 13.22 -21.75 -3.63
CA ILE A 64 14.67 -21.81 -3.76
C ILE A 64 15.20 -22.81 -2.73
N GLY A 65 15.49 -24.04 -3.17
CA GLY A 65 16.00 -25.10 -2.31
C GLY A 65 14.94 -25.67 -1.36
N ILE A 66 15.40 -26.25 -0.24
CA ILE A 66 14.56 -27.05 0.68
C ILE A 66 13.69 -26.14 1.57
N GLU A 67 14.15 -24.93 1.92
CA GLU A 67 13.45 -24.04 2.86
C GLU A 67 13.29 -22.59 2.37
N GLY A 68 13.91 -22.21 1.26
CA GLY A 68 13.85 -20.83 0.77
C GLY A 68 12.59 -20.60 -0.07
N VAL A 69 11.80 -19.57 0.27
CA VAL A 69 10.72 -19.06 -0.57
C VAL A 69 11.09 -17.65 -1.00
N ASN A 70 11.05 -17.39 -2.31
CA ASN A 70 11.26 -16.07 -2.89
C ASN A 70 9.91 -15.50 -3.36
N ASN A 71 9.67 -14.24 -2.97
CA ASN A 71 8.44 -13.49 -3.28
C ASN A 71 8.34 -13.03 -4.74
N GLY A 72 9.42 -13.17 -5.50
CA GLY A 72 9.50 -12.91 -6.93
C GLY A 72 9.26 -14.18 -7.74
N ILE A 73 8.72 -13.97 -8.93
CA ILE A 73 8.62 -14.97 -9.99
C ILE A 73 9.36 -14.46 -11.22
N ASN A 74 9.80 -15.37 -12.09
CA ASN A 74 10.44 -14.97 -13.34
C ASN A 74 9.46 -14.10 -14.17
N LEU A 75 9.97 -13.05 -14.82
CA LEU A 75 9.21 -12.13 -15.67
C LEU A 75 8.33 -12.84 -16.72
N LEU A 76 8.75 -14.02 -17.19
CA LEU A 76 8.00 -14.82 -18.18
C LEU A 76 6.98 -15.78 -17.55
N ALA A 77 7.01 -16.00 -16.23
CA ALA A 77 6.11 -16.91 -15.54
C ALA A 77 4.62 -16.55 -15.75
N PRO A 78 4.18 -15.27 -15.69
CA PRO A 78 2.79 -14.91 -15.98
C PRO A 78 2.31 -15.30 -17.39
N GLN A 79 3.20 -15.24 -18.38
CA GLN A 79 2.87 -15.64 -19.76
C GLN A 79 2.75 -17.16 -19.86
N ALA A 80 3.67 -17.90 -19.25
CA ALA A 80 3.64 -19.35 -19.20
C ALA A 80 2.39 -19.87 -18.47
N ILE A 81 2.00 -19.24 -17.36
CA ILE A 81 0.79 -19.60 -16.59
C ILE A 81 -0.46 -19.44 -17.47
N ARG A 82 -0.59 -18.31 -18.18
CA ARG A 82 -1.72 -18.08 -19.10
C ARG A 82 -1.84 -19.13 -20.19
N GLN A 83 -0.72 -19.63 -20.71
CA GLN A 83 -0.72 -20.56 -21.83
C GLN A 83 -0.84 -22.03 -21.40
N LYS A 84 -0.27 -22.39 -20.25
CA LYS A 84 -0.06 -23.80 -19.87
C LYS A 84 -0.86 -24.26 -18.65
N VAL A 85 -1.43 -23.35 -17.86
CA VAL A 85 -2.18 -23.69 -16.65
C VAL A 85 -3.68 -23.54 -16.89
N THR A 86 -4.42 -24.64 -16.77
CA THR A 86 -5.89 -24.66 -16.89
C THR A 86 -6.57 -24.21 -15.59
N GLY A 87 -7.71 -23.53 -15.68
CA GLY A 87 -8.49 -23.10 -14.51
C GLY A 87 -8.12 -21.72 -13.95
N VAL A 88 -7.22 -20.99 -14.60
CA VAL A 88 -6.85 -19.62 -14.23
C VAL A 88 -7.54 -18.63 -15.17
N SER A 89 -8.45 -17.82 -14.65
CA SER A 89 -9.21 -16.84 -15.44
C SER A 89 -8.39 -15.58 -15.78
N GLN A 90 -7.59 -15.10 -14.82
CA GLN A 90 -6.79 -13.88 -14.96
C GLN A 90 -5.44 -14.04 -14.27
N VAL A 91 -4.42 -13.40 -14.85
CA VAL A 91 -3.05 -13.36 -14.29
C VAL A 91 -2.56 -11.91 -14.31
N ALA A 92 -2.27 -11.37 -13.13
CA ALA A 92 -1.62 -10.07 -12.98
C ALA A 92 -0.14 -10.27 -12.61
N HIS A 93 0.73 -9.41 -13.14
CA HIS A 93 2.13 -9.36 -12.74
C HIS A 93 2.39 -8.03 -12.02
N ILE A 94 2.91 -8.12 -10.81
CA ILE A 94 3.26 -6.95 -10.00
C ILE A 94 4.78 -6.91 -9.94
N CYS A 95 5.38 -6.01 -10.70
CA CYS A 95 6.80 -5.69 -10.60
C CYS A 95 6.97 -4.58 -9.56
N ASP A 96 7.62 -4.88 -8.44
CA ASP A 96 8.19 -3.83 -7.61
C ASP A 96 9.52 -3.40 -8.25
N ALA A 97 9.64 -2.11 -8.59
CA ALA A 97 10.85 -1.52 -9.15
C ALA A 97 11.88 -1.19 -8.07
N GLY A 98 11.91 -1.99 -7.00
CA GLY A 98 12.99 -1.95 -6.01
C GLY A 98 14.32 -2.25 -6.67
N ILE A 99 15.37 -1.56 -6.21
CA ILE A 99 16.73 -1.59 -6.75
C ILE A 99 17.13 -3.02 -7.14
N PHE A 100 17.20 -3.28 -8.45
CA PHE A 100 17.64 -4.56 -8.99
C PHE A 100 19.12 -4.75 -8.67
N ASN A 101 19.43 -5.48 -7.59
CA ASN A 101 20.76 -6.04 -7.41
C ASN A 101 20.86 -7.27 -8.30
N TYR A 102 21.36 -7.12 -9.52
CA TYR A 102 21.70 -8.29 -10.34
C TYR A 102 23.13 -8.74 -10.00
N ALA A 103 23.26 -9.92 -9.42
CA ALA A 103 24.56 -10.58 -9.29
C ALA A 103 24.85 -11.30 -10.61
N LYS A 104 25.85 -10.83 -11.35
CA LYS A 104 26.33 -11.56 -12.53
C LYS A 104 27.27 -12.66 -12.04
N ILE A 105 26.78 -13.90 -11.95
CA ILE A 105 27.63 -15.05 -11.63
C ILE A 105 28.51 -15.30 -12.86
N LYS A 106 29.78 -14.90 -12.77
CA LYS A 106 30.84 -15.52 -13.59
C LYS A 106 31.31 -16.76 -12.85
N ASP A 107 31.56 -17.85 -13.59
CA ASP A 107 32.15 -19.08 -13.06
C ASP A 107 33.24 -18.76 -12.01
N GLY A 108 32.99 -19.17 -10.77
CA GLY A 108 34.01 -19.22 -9.73
C GLY A 108 34.14 -18.06 -8.74
N GLY A 109 33.20 -17.11 -8.64
CA GLY A 109 33.22 -16.14 -7.53
C GLY A 109 32.16 -15.04 -7.61
N SER A 110 31.44 -14.82 -6.51
CA SER A 110 30.38 -13.82 -6.40
C SER A 110 30.96 -12.42 -6.18
N GLU A 111 30.78 -11.50 -7.13
CA GLU A 111 30.83 -10.06 -6.86
C GLU A 111 29.47 -9.42 -7.19
N ALA A 112 28.94 -8.65 -6.25
CA ALA A 112 27.71 -7.88 -6.41
C ALA A 112 28.04 -6.54 -7.10
N VAL A 113 27.58 -6.37 -8.35
CA VAL A 113 27.64 -5.08 -9.03
C VAL A 113 26.39 -4.30 -8.63
N VAL A 114 26.56 -3.29 -7.77
CA VAL A 114 25.50 -2.33 -7.44
C VAL A 114 25.40 -1.31 -8.57
N SER A 115 24.33 -1.36 -9.36
CA SER A 115 24.07 -0.33 -10.38
C SER A 115 23.71 1.00 -9.72
N LYS A 116 24.38 2.07 -10.16
CA LYS A 116 24.29 3.42 -9.61
C LYS A 116 22.96 4.11 -9.99
N TRP A 117 22.49 5.01 -9.15
CA TRP A 117 21.20 5.73 -9.23
C TRP A 117 20.91 6.48 -10.53
N ASP A 118 21.91 6.72 -11.40
CA ASP A 118 21.77 7.56 -12.59
C ASP A 118 20.94 6.91 -13.71
N ASP A 119 20.93 5.57 -13.83
CA ASP A 119 20.13 4.85 -14.83
C ASP A 119 18.62 4.88 -14.53
N LEU A 120 18.25 5.18 -13.28
CA LEU A 120 16.87 5.21 -12.79
C LEU A 120 16.08 6.43 -13.29
N VAL A 121 16.77 7.55 -13.54
CA VAL A 121 16.15 8.79 -14.03
C VAL A 121 15.70 8.64 -15.49
N LEU A 122 16.47 7.90 -16.30
CA LEU A 122 16.13 7.60 -17.68
C LEU A 122 14.87 6.73 -17.76
N TRP A 123 14.71 5.75 -16.87
CA TRP A 123 13.55 4.87 -16.83
C TRP A 123 12.26 5.59 -16.37
N ILE A 124 12.32 6.45 -15.36
CA ILE A 124 11.15 7.22 -14.87
C ILE A 124 10.61 8.17 -15.95
N ARG A 125 11.49 8.77 -16.76
CA ARG A 125 11.09 9.63 -17.88
C ARG A 125 10.33 8.84 -18.94
N THR A 126 10.79 7.64 -19.27
CA THR A 126 10.11 6.74 -20.23
C THR A 126 8.78 6.24 -19.69
N PHE A 127 8.67 5.97 -18.38
CA PHE A 127 7.42 5.50 -17.76
C PHE A 127 6.33 6.57 -17.73
N LYS A 128 6.71 7.86 -17.58
CA LYS A 128 5.75 8.97 -17.64
C LYS A 128 5.13 9.12 -19.04
N ALA A 129 5.87 8.80 -20.09
CA ALA A 129 5.37 8.77 -21.46
C ALA A 129 4.37 7.63 -21.72
N ALA A 130 4.57 6.46 -21.10
CA ALA A 130 3.68 5.30 -21.26
C ALA A 130 2.34 5.42 -20.50
N ARG A 131 2.25 6.33 -19.51
CA ARG A 131 1.01 6.60 -18.75
C ARG A 131 0.12 7.65 -19.44
N ALA A 132 0.64 8.40 -20.41
CA ALA A 132 -0.15 9.20 -21.33
C ALA A 132 -0.64 8.28 -22.46
N ASN A 133 -1.93 8.39 -22.79
CA ASN A 133 -2.62 7.57 -23.78
C ASN A 133 -1.80 7.43 -25.10
N PRO A 134 -1.31 6.23 -25.48
CA PRO A 134 -0.41 6.06 -26.63
C PRO A 134 -1.07 6.34 -27.99
N VAL A 135 -2.39 6.53 -28.03
CA VAL A 135 -3.15 6.83 -29.26
C VAL A 135 -3.16 8.33 -29.58
N GLU A 136 -2.89 9.19 -28.59
CA GLU A 136 -2.87 10.65 -28.77
C GLU A 136 -1.47 11.20 -29.12
N SER A 137 -0.41 10.50 -28.73
CA SER A 137 0.97 10.92 -29.00
C SER A 137 1.43 10.69 -30.44
N LEU A 138 0.68 9.94 -31.25
CA LEU A 138 1.01 9.63 -32.65
C LEU A 138 0.26 10.50 -33.67
N LYS A 139 -0.57 11.45 -33.23
CA LYS A 139 -1.33 12.34 -34.13
C LYS A 139 -0.68 13.71 -34.37
N ASN A 140 0.40 14.02 -33.66
CA ASN A 140 1.12 15.30 -33.78
C ASN A 140 2.62 15.06 -34.00
N GLU A 141 2.95 14.30 -35.05
CA GLU A 141 4.24 14.40 -35.76
C GLU A 141 3.97 14.77 -37.22
#